data_AF-X0ST63-F1
#
_entry.id   AF-X0ST63-F1
#
_cell.length_a   1.000
_cell.length_b   1.000
_cell.length_c   1.000
_cell.angle_alpha   90.00
_cell.angle_beta   90.00
_cell.angle_gamma   90.00
#
_symmetry.space_group_name_H-M   'P 1'
#
loop_
_entity.id
_entity.type
_entity.pdbx_description
1 polymer ?
#
loop_
_entity_poly.entity_id
_entity_poly.type
_entity_poly.pdbx_seq_one_letter_code
_entity_poly.pdbx_strand_id
1 'polypeptide(L)'
;IPDELKVLTPRILNHRRVDGRLEIVQEYYGYPTLAELYLYGELHPDTWISILRQILRIFEEFQRYPGTLEFADIQAMYVEKTFDRLAELKIQSPYWEEFLSQETVIYNDRPLLNFYHLEAAIRQKAKTIAESPQICVIHGDFCFSNILFDISNQIIRLIDPRGRFGQKGIYGDPRYDLAKLRHSVSGLYDFIVADLFELHQDQHGFNGQVFTHSLPSTLGPSLDSMISEAGFNIAEIRIIEGLLFISMLPLHFGNLKRQKILYLTGLSLLNEVL
;
A
#
# COMPACT_ATOMS: atom_id res chain seq x y z
N ILE A 1 -18.54 -0.30 -11.80
CA ILE A 1 -18.76 -0.31 -10.33
C ILE A 1 -20.25 -0.20 -10.06
N PRO A 2 -20.74 -0.77 -8.94
CA PRO A 2 -22.11 -0.57 -8.45
C PRO A 2 -22.53 0.90 -8.43
N ASP A 3 -23.81 1.18 -8.66
CA ASP A 3 -24.32 2.55 -8.82
C ASP A 3 -24.15 3.38 -7.54
N GLU A 4 -24.33 2.74 -6.39
CA GLU A 4 -24.19 3.31 -5.07
C GLU A 4 -22.74 3.76 -4.79
N LEU A 5 -21.75 3.07 -5.37
CA LEU A 5 -20.34 3.41 -5.19
C LEU A 5 -19.88 4.52 -6.15
N LYS A 6 -20.66 4.83 -7.21
CA LYS A 6 -20.29 5.90 -8.17
C LYS A 6 -20.20 7.27 -7.51
N VAL A 7 -20.90 7.49 -6.40
CA VAL A 7 -20.83 8.75 -5.63
C VAL A 7 -19.43 9.03 -5.09
N LEU A 8 -18.62 7.98 -4.89
CA LEU A 8 -17.26 8.08 -4.36
C LEU A 8 -16.24 8.44 -5.43
N THR A 9 -16.57 8.33 -6.71
CA THR A 9 -15.61 8.48 -7.82
C THR A 9 -15.95 9.70 -8.67
N PRO A 10 -14.97 10.30 -9.37
CA PRO A 10 -15.26 11.29 -10.39
C PRO A 10 -16.27 10.79 -11.42
N ARG A 11 -17.23 11.64 -11.78
CA ARG A 11 -18.19 11.31 -12.84
C ARG A 11 -17.48 11.24 -14.18
N ILE A 12 -17.67 10.14 -14.90
CA ILE A 12 -17.18 10.01 -16.28
C ILE A 12 -18.15 10.76 -17.20
N LEU A 13 -17.67 11.83 -17.82
CA LEU A 13 -18.43 12.68 -18.73
C LEU A 13 -18.38 12.14 -20.17
N ASN A 14 -17.23 11.61 -20.58
CA ASN A 14 -17.03 11.04 -21.91
C ASN A 14 -15.93 9.97 -21.85
N HIS A 15 -16.01 8.98 -22.73
CA HIS A 15 -14.93 8.05 -22.98
C HIS A 15 -14.91 7.66 -24.47
N ARG A 16 -13.73 7.54 -25.06
CA ARG A 16 -13.57 7.11 -26.44
C ARG A 16 -12.31 6.28 -26.62
N ARG A 17 -12.31 5.40 -27.63
CA ARG A 17 -11.12 4.66 -28.04
C ARG A 17 -10.51 5.35 -29.25
N VAL A 18 -9.25 5.75 -29.16
CA VAL A 18 -8.48 6.40 -30.23
C VAL A 18 -7.13 5.70 -30.31
N ASP A 19 -6.76 5.19 -31.48
CA ASP A 19 -5.46 4.51 -31.74
C ASP A 19 -5.08 3.44 -30.71
N GLY A 20 -6.06 2.63 -30.30
CA GLY A 20 -5.86 1.56 -29.31
C GLY A 20 -5.73 2.05 -27.86
N ARG A 21 -5.84 3.36 -27.61
CA ARG A 21 -5.86 3.97 -26.28
C ARG A 21 -7.29 4.29 -25.84
N LEU A 22 -7.53 4.22 -24.55
CA LEU A 22 -8.79 4.68 -23.94
C LEU A 22 -8.56 6.10 -23.42
N GLU A 23 -9.28 7.06 -23.97
CA GLU A 23 -9.34 8.44 -23.46
C GLU A 23 -10.60 8.59 -22.62
N ILE A 24 -10.47 9.15 -21.42
CA ILE A 24 -11.56 9.36 -20.47
C ILE A 24 -11.57 10.84 -20.09
N VAL A 25 -12.75 11.46 -20.17
CA VAL A 25 -13.02 12.79 -19.63
C VAL A 25 -13.85 12.61 -18.38
N GLN A 26 -13.40 13.17 -17.27
CA GLN A 26 -14.05 13.06 -15.98
C GLN A 26 -14.20 14.42 -15.30
N GLU A 27 -15.13 14.49 -14.36
CA GLU A 27 -15.31 15.64 -13.47
C GLU A 27 -14.02 15.93 -12.69
N TYR A 28 -13.61 17.20 -12.67
CA TYR A 28 -12.42 17.64 -11.95
C TYR A 28 -12.79 18.03 -10.51
N TYR A 29 -12.06 17.47 -9.55
CA TYR A 29 -12.15 17.81 -8.13
C TYR A 29 -10.88 18.52 -7.69
N GLY A 30 -10.98 19.80 -7.30
CA GLY A 30 -9.86 20.60 -6.80
C GLY A 30 -9.56 20.38 -5.31
N TYR A 31 -9.86 19.20 -4.79
CA TYR A 31 -9.58 18.84 -3.39
C TYR A 31 -8.13 18.37 -3.26
N PRO A 32 -7.44 18.65 -2.15
CA PRO A 32 -6.14 18.04 -1.89
C PRO A 32 -6.30 16.53 -1.67
N THR A 33 -5.24 15.78 -1.95
CA THR A 33 -5.12 14.39 -1.54
C THR A 33 -4.91 14.30 -0.03
N LEU A 34 -5.25 13.18 0.58
CA LEU A 34 -4.88 12.91 1.96
C LEU A 34 -3.36 12.85 2.11
N ALA A 35 -2.59 12.50 1.06
CA ALA A 35 -1.13 12.51 1.14
C ALA A 35 -0.61 13.95 1.34
N GLU A 36 -1.10 14.91 0.55
CA GLU A 36 -0.74 16.33 0.70
C GLU A 36 -1.12 16.86 2.08
N LEU A 37 -2.33 16.52 2.56
CA LEU A 37 -2.76 16.92 3.91
C LEU A 37 -1.93 16.22 5.01
N TYR A 38 -1.49 15.00 4.78
CA TYR A 38 -0.71 14.23 5.75
C TYR A 38 0.75 14.68 5.84
N LEU A 39 1.28 15.22 4.75
CA LEU A 39 2.65 15.76 4.70
C LEU A 39 2.73 17.21 5.17
N TYR A 40 1.76 18.03 4.75
CA TYR A 40 1.85 19.49 4.82
C TYR A 40 0.64 20.15 5.49
N GLY A 41 -0.41 19.39 5.79
CA GLY A 41 -1.61 19.92 6.43
C GLY A 41 -1.47 20.01 7.95
N GLU A 42 -2.08 21.05 8.53
CA GLU A 42 -2.13 21.26 9.98
C GLU A 42 -3.52 20.91 10.54
N LEU A 43 -3.98 19.68 10.31
CA LEU A 43 -5.25 19.21 10.86
C LEU A 43 -5.06 18.63 12.27
N HIS A 44 -6.01 18.94 13.17
CA HIS A 44 -6.02 18.36 14.50
C HIS A 44 -6.10 16.82 14.44
N PRO A 45 -5.42 16.07 15.34
CA PRO A 45 -5.48 14.61 15.35
C PRO A 45 -6.91 14.04 15.34
N ASP A 46 -7.86 14.66 16.07
CA ASP A 46 -9.26 14.22 16.07
C ASP A 46 -9.93 14.31 14.70
N THR A 47 -9.56 15.31 13.88
CA THR A 47 -10.04 15.43 12.50
C THR A 47 -9.55 14.25 11.67
N TRP A 48 -8.28 13.89 11.81
CA TRP A 48 -7.72 12.71 11.14
C TRP A 48 -8.37 11.41 11.57
N ILE A 49 -8.64 11.25 12.87
CA ILE A 49 -9.37 10.09 13.38
C ILE A 49 -10.79 10.02 12.77
N SER A 50 -11.47 11.17 12.59
CA SER A 50 -12.75 11.23 11.89
C SER A 50 -12.62 10.82 10.42
N ILE A 51 -11.58 11.29 9.71
CA ILE A 51 -11.28 10.91 8.33
C ILE A 51 -11.07 9.40 8.20
N LEU A 52 -10.24 8.79 9.06
CA LEU A 52 -9.99 7.35 9.06
C LEU A 52 -11.27 6.54 9.29
N ARG A 53 -12.14 6.98 10.20
CA ARG A 53 -13.46 6.35 10.40
C ARG A 53 -14.34 6.45 9.16
N GLN A 54 -14.32 7.59 8.46
CA GLN A 54 -15.07 7.75 7.22
C GLN A 54 -14.54 6.85 6.08
N ILE A 55 -13.21 6.72 5.97
CA ILE A 55 -12.56 5.80 5.03
C ILE A 55 -12.97 4.36 5.32
N LEU A 56 -12.96 3.92 6.58
CA LEU A 56 -13.35 2.56 6.94
C LEU A 56 -14.82 2.28 6.69
N ARG A 57 -15.72 3.28 6.84
CA ARG A 57 -17.11 3.14 6.39
C ARG A 57 -17.23 2.94 4.88
N ILE A 58 -16.42 3.65 4.08
CA ILE A 58 -16.39 3.42 2.62
C ILE A 58 -15.94 1.98 2.31
N PHE A 59 -14.94 1.50 3.03
CA PHE A 59 -14.47 0.13 2.92
C PHE A 59 -15.54 -0.91 3.34
N GLU A 60 -16.32 -0.64 4.39
CA GLU A 60 -17.49 -1.46 4.75
C GLU A 60 -18.56 -1.46 3.65
N GLU A 61 -18.79 -0.34 2.96
CA GLU A 61 -19.69 -0.29 1.81
C GLU A 61 -19.19 -1.15 0.64
N PHE A 62 -17.87 -1.23 0.41
CA PHE A 62 -17.32 -2.14 -0.60
C PHE A 62 -17.61 -3.60 -0.31
N GLN A 63 -17.56 -4.00 0.96
CA GLN A 63 -17.83 -5.38 1.40
C GLN A 63 -19.28 -5.83 1.14
N ARG A 64 -20.22 -4.88 0.96
CA ARG A 64 -21.61 -5.20 0.58
C ARG A 64 -21.75 -5.73 -0.86
N TYR A 65 -20.69 -5.65 -1.66
CA TYR A 65 -20.67 -6.11 -3.04
C TYR A 65 -19.70 -7.29 -3.18
N PRO A 66 -20.10 -8.50 -2.74
CA PRO A 66 -19.24 -9.68 -2.82
C PRO A 66 -18.96 -10.06 -4.28
N GLY A 67 -17.80 -10.67 -4.48
CA GLY A 67 -17.37 -11.19 -5.77
C GLY A 67 -16.74 -12.57 -5.63
N THR A 68 -16.10 -13.01 -6.71
CA THR A 68 -15.33 -14.26 -6.73
C THR A 68 -13.97 -14.00 -7.37
N LEU A 69 -12.96 -14.70 -6.88
CA LEU A 69 -11.64 -14.79 -7.46
C LEU A 69 -11.16 -16.23 -7.31
N GLU A 70 -10.32 -16.68 -8.23
CA GLU A 70 -9.67 -17.97 -8.09
C GLU A 70 -8.53 -17.84 -7.06
N PHE A 71 -8.25 -18.93 -6.35
CA PHE A 71 -7.11 -18.98 -5.42
C PHE A 71 -5.79 -18.54 -6.09
N ALA A 72 -5.61 -18.90 -7.35
CA ALA A 72 -4.45 -18.51 -8.15
C ALA A 72 -4.34 -16.99 -8.36
N ASP A 73 -5.46 -16.26 -8.50
CA ASP A 73 -5.44 -14.80 -8.64
C ASP A 73 -4.90 -14.12 -7.37
N ILE A 74 -5.30 -14.64 -6.21
CA ILE A 74 -4.89 -14.13 -4.90
C ILE A 74 -3.41 -14.44 -4.66
N GLN A 75 -2.97 -15.67 -4.92
CA GLN A 75 -1.56 -16.04 -4.82
C GLN A 75 -0.68 -15.23 -5.77
N ALA A 76 -1.10 -15.03 -7.01
CA ALA A 76 -0.37 -14.21 -7.97
C ALA A 76 -0.19 -12.78 -7.45
N MET A 77 -1.19 -12.23 -6.78
CA MET A 77 -1.15 -10.88 -6.24
C MET A 77 -0.26 -10.71 -5.01
N TYR A 78 -0.26 -11.68 -4.10
CA TYR A 78 0.54 -11.60 -2.88
C TYR A 78 1.99 -12.06 -3.08
N VAL A 79 2.20 -13.12 -3.85
CA VAL A 79 3.51 -13.76 -3.97
C VAL A 79 4.16 -13.41 -5.31
N GLU A 80 3.63 -13.94 -6.41
CA GLU A 80 4.33 -13.94 -7.71
C GLU A 80 4.64 -12.52 -8.19
N LYS A 81 3.70 -11.58 -8.04
CA LYS A 81 3.92 -10.15 -8.32
C LYS A 81 5.19 -9.61 -7.65
N THR A 82 5.46 -9.98 -6.40
CA THR A 82 6.61 -9.46 -5.65
C THR A 82 7.91 -10.08 -6.16
N PHE A 83 7.93 -11.38 -6.44
CA PHE A 83 9.09 -12.07 -7.01
C PHE A 83 9.41 -11.60 -8.43
N ASP A 84 8.40 -11.41 -9.28
CA ASP A 84 8.54 -10.84 -10.62
C ASP A 84 9.17 -9.43 -10.56
N ARG A 85 8.73 -8.61 -9.60
CA ARG A 85 9.28 -7.27 -9.37
C ARG A 85 10.70 -7.29 -8.85
N LEU A 86 11.07 -8.25 -8.01
CA LEU A 86 12.46 -8.42 -7.58
C LEU A 86 13.37 -8.87 -8.73
N ALA A 87 12.88 -9.72 -9.63
CA ALA A 87 13.61 -10.07 -10.85
C ALA A 87 13.83 -8.84 -11.75
N GLU A 88 12.83 -7.98 -11.91
CA GLU A 88 12.97 -6.69 -12.60
C GLU A 88 14.00 -5.79 -11.90
N LEU A 89 13.96 -5.69 -10.57
CA LEU A 89 14.87 -4.87 -9.77
C LEU A 89 16.34 -5.28 -9.95
N LYS A 90 16.61 -6.59 -10.00
CA LYS A 90 17.95 -7.16 -10.24
C LYS A 90 18.50 -6.81 -11.62
N ILE A 91 17.62 -6.75 -12.64
CA ILE A 91 18.00 -6.32 -13.99
C ILE A 91 18.32 -4.81 -14.01
N GLN A 92 17.59 -4.01 -13.24
CA GLN A 92 17.80 -2.55 -13.18
C GLN A 92 19.13 -2.15 -12.52
N SER A 93 19.66 -2.95 -11.58
CA SER A 93 20.93 -2.63 -10.91
C SER A 93 21.67 -3.87 -10.38
N PRO A 94 22.97 -4.04 -10.69
CA PRO A 94 23.80 -5.11 -10.13
C PRO A 94 23.89 -5.10 -8.60
N TYR A 95 23.72 -3.92 -7.99
CA TYR A 95 23.70 -3.77 -6.53
C TYR A 95 22.65 -4.68 -5.88
N TRP A 96 21.45 -4.77 -6.47
CA TRP A 96 20.36 -5.54 -5.90
C TRP A 96 20.58 -7.05 -6.01
N GLU A 97 21.29 -7.52 -7.03
CA GLU A 97 21.65 -8.94 -7.13
C GLU A 97 22.57 -9.36 -5.98
N GLU A 98 23.64 -8.60 -5.75
CA GLU A 98 24.58 -8.85 -4.65
C GLU A 98 23.88 -8.70 -3.29
N PHE A 99 23.15 -7.60 -3.10
CA PHE A 99 22.52 -7.27 -1.84
C PHE A 99 21.45 -8.28 -1.43
N LEU A 100 20.60 -8.74 -2.35
CA LEU A 100 19.56 -9.73 -2.06
C LEU A 100 20.11 -11.14 -1.81
N SER A 101 21.35 -11.43 -2.22
CA SER A 101 22.00 -12.72 -1.99
C SER A 101 22.54 -12.90 -0.57
N GLN A 102 22.63 -11.81 0.21
CA GLN A 102 23.09 -11.84 1.59
C GLN A 102 22.04 -12.51 2.49
N GLU A 103 22.50 -13.22 3.52
CA GLU A 103 21.59 -13.88 4.47
C GLU A 103 20.86 -12.88 5.36
N THR A 104 21.61 -11.89 5.85
CA THR A 104 21.11 -10.88 6.78
C THR A 104 21.47 -9.48 6.34
N VAL A 105 20.69 -8.51 6.79
CA VAL A 105 20.98 -7.08 6.72
C VAL A 105 20.78 -6.46 8.09
N ILE A 106 21.68 -5.57 8.50
CA ILE A 106 21.52 -4.79 9.72
C ILE A 106 20.86 -3.45 9.35
N TYR A 107 19.76 -3.11 10.01
CA TYR A 107 19.07 -1.83 9.86
C TYR A 107 18.71 -1.23 11.22
N ASN A 108 19.16 -0.01 11.50
CA ASN A 108 19.00 0.67 12.80
C ASN A 108 19.37 -0.26 13.98
N ASP A 109 20.58 -0.83 13.92
CA ASP A 109 21.13 -1.79 14.89
C ASP A 109 20.37 -3.12 15.04
N ARG A 110 19.38 -3.39 14.19
CA ARG A 110 18.62 -4.65 14.21
C ARG A 110 19.06 -5.57 13.06
N PRO A 111 19.48 -6.81 13.35
CA PRO A 111 19.69 -7.82 12.31
C PRO A 111 18.33 -8.30 11.78
N LEU A 112 18.18 -8.30 10.46
CA LEU A 112 17.00 -8.77 9.74
C LEU A 112 17.42 -9.91 8.81
N LEU A 113 16.60 -10.96 8.72
CA LEU A 113 16.73 -11.92 7.62
C LEU A 113 16.38 -11.21 6.31
N ASN A 114 17.19 -11.45 5.29
CA ASN A 114 16.98 -10.86 3.98
C ASN A 114 15.79 -11.52 3.25
N PHE A 115 15.22 -10.86 2.23
CA PHE A 115 13.93 -11.25 1.66
C PHE A 115 13.85 -12.71 1.19
N TYR A 116 14.85 -13.21 0.47
CA TYR A 116 14.84 -14.59 -0.01
C TYR A 116 14.93 -15.63 1.11
N HIS A 117 15.50 -15.27 2.26
CA HIS A 117 15.51 -16.14 3.45
C HIS A 117 14.14 -16.22 4.14
N LEU A 118 13.22 -15.29 3.82
CA LEU A 118 11.83 -15.30 4.28
C LEU A 118 10.88 -15.99 3.31
N GLU A 119 11.34 -16.41 2.12
CA GLU A 119 10.47 -16.89 1.03
C GLU A 119 9.53 -18.02 1.45
N ALA A 120 10.03 -19.03 2.16
CA ALA A 120 9.22 -20.16 2.60
C ALA A 120 8.08 -19.71 3.55
N ALA A 121 8.38 -18.82 4.49
CA ALA A 121 7.40 -18.25 5.43
C ALA A 121 6.38 -17.37 4.70
N ILE A 122 6.84 -16.51 3.77
CA ILE A 122 5.98 -15.66 2.93
C ILE A 122 5.00 -16.51 2.13
N ARG A 123 5.49 -17.53 1.41
CA ARG A 123 4.64 -18.41 0.58
C ARG A 123 3.62 -19.16 1.43
N GLN A 124 4.03 -19.66 2.59
CA GLN A 124 3.12 -20.36 3.51
C GLN A 124 2.04 -19.43 4.06
N LYS A 125 2.40 -18.23 4.53
CA LYS A 125 1.43 -17.26 5.05
C LYS A 125 0.50 -16.74 3.95
N ALA A 126 1.02 -16.41 2.77
CA ALA A 126 0.20 -15.98 1.65
C ALA A 126 -0.80 -17.06 1.22
N LYS A 127 -0.39 -18.35 1.24
CA LYS A 127 -1.30 -19.48 1.03
C LYS A 127 -2.41 -19.51 2.09
N THR A 128 -2.08 -19.44 3.37
CA THR A 128 -3.07 -19.43 4.47
C THR A 128 -4.04 -18.24 4.35
N ILE A 129 -3.54 -17.05 4.04
CA ILE A 129 -4.37 -15.86 3.80
C ILE A 129 -5.34 -16.14 2.64
N ALA A 130 -4.86 -16.72 1.55
CA ALA A 130 -5.66 -17.01 0.35
C ALA A 130 -6.68 -18.17 0.52
N GLU A 131 -6.62 -18.96 1.61
CA GLU A 131 -7.57 -20.04 1.88
C GLU A 131 -8.91 -19.56 2.45
N SER A 132 -8.98 -18.33 2.99
CA SER A 132 -10.20 -17.75 3.55
C SER A 132 -10.49 -16.33 3.05
N PRO A 133 -10.60 -16.09 1.73
CA PRO A 133 -10.75 -14.74 1.22
C PRO A 133 -12.20 -14.28 1.28
N GLN A 134 -12.43 -13.08 1.79
CA GLN A 134 -13.72 -12.40 1.71
C GLN A 134 -13.73 -11.48 0.49
N ILE A 135 -13.86 -12.05 -0.71
CA ILE A 135 -13.76 -11.28 -1.95
C ILE A 135 -14.92 -10.30 -2.07
N CYS A 136 -14.59 -9.03 -2.24
CA CYS A 136 -15.56 -7.96 -2.46
C CYS A 136 -15.00 -6.94 -3.46
N VAL A 137 -15.75 -5.87 -3.71
CA VAL A 137 -15.21 -4.73 -4.45
C VAL A 137 -13.98 -4.18 -3.70
N ILE A 138 -12.95 -3.80 -4.45
CA ILE A 138 -11.79 -3.08 -3.91
C ILE A 138 -11.42 -1.92 -4.84
N HIS A 139 -10.70 -0.93 -4.29
CA HIS A 139 -10.02 0.10 -5.06
C HIS A 139 -8.78 -0.47 -5.77
N GLY A 140 -8.01 -1.31 -5.06
CA GLY A 140 -6.78 -1.94 -5.53
C GLY A 140 -5.53 -1.05 -5.49
N ASP A 141 -5.70 0.22 -5.12
CA ASP A 141 -4.62 1.17 -4.82
C ASP A 141 -5.10 2.21 -3.79
N PHE A 142 -5.61 1.74 -2.66
CA PHE A 142 -6.30 2.55 -1.64
C PHE A 142 -5.34 3.30 -0.70
N CYS A 143 -4.38 4.03 -1.27
CA CYS A 143 -3.40 4.85 -0.55
C CYS A 143 -3.82 6.33 -0.50
N PHE A 144 -3.22 7.10 0.40
CA PHE A 144 -3.58 8.50 0.65
C PHE A 144 -3.47 9.40 -0.59
N SER A 145 -2.54 9.14 -1.50
CA SER A 145 -2.41 9.88 -2.77
C SER A 145 -3.62 9.74 -3.70
N ASN A 146 -4.42 8.68 -3.52
CA ASN A 146 -5.58 8.37 -4.35
C ASN A 146 -6.92 8.69 -3.65
N ILE A 147 -6.86 9.31 -2.47
CA ILE A 147 -8.02 9.73 -1.68
C ILE A 147 -8.01 11.25 -1.61
N LEU A 148 -8.91 11.89 -2.34
CA LEU A 148 -9.15 13.32 -2.30
C LEU A 148 -10.09 13.67 -1.14
N PHE A 149 -9.83 14.78 -0.46
CA PHE A 149 -10.60 15.19 0.71
C PHE A 149 -10.95 16.68 0.72
N ASP A 150 -12.25 16.98 0.73
CA ASP A 150 -12.75 18.32 0.98
C ASP A 150 -12.86 18.57 2.49
N ILE A 151 -11.95 19.37 3.03
CA ILE A 151 -11.92 19.71 4.46
C ILE A 151 -13.22 20.40 4.89
N SER A 152 -13.76 21.28 4.05
CA SER A 152 -14.91 22.14 4.42
C SER A 152 -16.18 21.32 4.56
N ASN A 153 -16.39 20.37 3.64
CA ASN A 153 -17.62 19.57 3.58
C ASN A 153 -17.44 18.12 4.07
N GLN A 154 -16.22 17.73 4.44
CA GLN A 154 -15.85 16.36 4.86
C GLN A 154 -16.23 15.32 3.79
N ILE A 155 -15.92 15.63 2.52
CA ILE A 155 -16.24 14.77 1.38
C ILE A 155 -14.98 14.03 0.93
N ILE A 156 -15.10 12.70 0.81
CA ILE A 156 -14.07 11.86 0.20
C ILE A 156 -14.42 11.59 -1.28
N ARG A 157 -13.40 11.67 -2.14
CA ARG A 157 -13.43 11.17 -3.52
C ARG A 157 -12.24 10.26 -3.76
N LEU A 158 -12.47 9.13 -4.41
CA LEU A 158 -11.47 8.13 -4.76
C LEU A 158 -11.13 8.25 -6.24
N ILE A 159 -9.83 8.26 -6.55
CA ILE A 159 -9.32 8.39 -7.91
C ILE A 159 -8.35 7.24 -8.21
N ASP A 160 -8.13 6.99 -9.50
CA ASP A 160 -7.17 5.98 -9.98
C ASP A 160 -7.37 4.56 -9.39
N PRO A 161 -8.58 3.98 -9.45
CA PRO A 161 -8.77 2.59 -9.08
C PRO A 161 -7.99 1.68 -10.03
N ARG A 162 -7.33 0.66 -9.49
CA ARG A 162 -6.40 -0.19 -10.24
C ARG A 162 -7.09 -1.04 -11.32
N GLY A 163 -8.35 -1.41 -11.08
CA GLY A 163 -9.18 -2.20 -12.02
C GLY A 163 -8.66 -3.62 -12.31
N ARG A 164 -7.81 -4.16 -11.42
CA ARG A 164 -7.36 -5.56 -11.46
C ARG A 164 -6.83 -6.03 -10.11
N PHE A 165 -7.04 -7.31 -9.82
CA PHE A 165 -6.43 -8.05 -8.72
C PHE A 165 -6.25 -9.51 -9.18
N GLY A 166 -5.05 -9.84 -9.68
CA GLY A 166 -4.78 -11.11 -10.38
C GLY A 166 -5.40 -11.13 -11.78
N GLN A 167 -6.72 -10.96 -11.84
CA GLN A 167 -7.50 -10.78 -13.05
C GLN A 167 -8.09 -9.36 -13.17
N LYS A 168 -8.54 -9.01 -14.38
CA LYS A 168 -9.19 -7.73 -14.66
C LYS A 168 -10.57 -7.68 -14.01
N GLY A 169 -10.87 -6.64 -13.25
CA GLY A 169 -12.14 -6.51 -12.57
C GLY A 169 -12.11 -5.51 -11.43
N ILE A 170 -13.22 -5.45 -10.69
CA ILE A 170 -13.39 -4.59 -9.52
C ILE A 170 -13.25 -5.36 -8.21
N TYR A 171 -13.10 -6.69 -8.28
CA TYR A 171 -13.08 -7.57 -7.13
C TYR A 171 -11.66 -7.88 -6.68
N GLY A 172 -11.48 -8.07 -5.39
CA GLY A 172 -10.20 -8.40 -4.78
C GLY A 172 -10.33 -8.74 -3.31
N ASP A 173 -9.20 -9.08 -2.72
CA ASP A 173 -9.13 -9.30 -1.28
C ASP A 173 -9.10 -7.95 -0.54
N PRO A 174 -10.09 -7.66 0.33
CA PRO A 174 -10.18 -6.40 1.06
C PRO A 174 -8.95 -6.10 1.92
N ARG A 175 -8.22 -7.13 2.39
CA ARG A 175 -6.97 -6.97 3.13
C ARG A 175 -5.92 -6.19 2.34
N TYR A 176 -5.96 -6.24 1.01
CA TYR A 176 -5.02 -5.50 0.17
C TYR A 176 -5.24 -3.99 0.22
N ASP A 177 -6.49 -3.52 0.24
CA ASP A 177 -6.80 -2.10 0.37
C ASP A 177 -6.46 -1.59 1.78
N LEU A 178 -6.74 -2.38 2.83
CA LEU A 178 -6.30 -2.05 4.20
C LEU A 178 -4.78 -1.97 4.31
N ALA A 179 -4.06 -2.90 3.68
CA ALA A 179 -2.60 -2.85 3.63
C ALA A 179 -2.10 -1.61 2.88
N LYS A 180 -2.76 -1.18 1.80
CA LYS A 180 -2.45 0.07 1.07
C LYS A 180 -2.76 1.32 1.90
N LEU A 181 -3.81 1.30 2.71
CA LEU A 181 -4.11 2.39 3.63
C LEU A 181 -3.05 2.47 4.73
N ARG A 182 -2.70 1.32 5.33
CA ARG A 182 -1.65 1.22 6.35
C ARG A 182 -0.28 1.64 5.81
N HIS A 183 0.02 1.30 4.55
CA HIS A 183 1.23 1.72 3.83
C HIS A 183 1.41 3.25 3.87
N SER A 184 0.34 4.01 3.66
CA SER A 184 0.36 5.47 3.83
C SER A 184 0.50 5.90 5.29
N VAL A 185 -0.34 5.38 6.19
CA VAL A 185 -0.45 5.87 7.58
C VAL A 185 0.69 5.41 8.48
N SER A 186 0.92 4.09 8.56
CA SER A 186 1.94 3.50 9.45
C SER A 186 3.26 3.26 8.73
N GLY A 187 3.20 2.90 7.45
CA GLY A 187 4.39 2.67 6.62
C GLY A 187 5.11 3.95 6.20
N LEU A 188 4.48 5.12 6.38
CA LEU A 188 5.04 6.44 6.06
C LEU A 188 5.47 6.58 4.60
N TYR A 189 4.85 5.84 3.68
CA TYR A 189 5.25 5.84 2.28
C TYR A 189 5.17 7.22 1.63
N ASP A 190 4.13 7.98 1.93
CA ASP A 190 3.98 9.33 1.38
C ASP A 190 5.16 10.24 1.79
N PHE A 191 5.71 10.08 3.00
CA PHE A 191 6.91 10.79 3.44
C PHE A 191 8.17 10.33 2.70
N ILE A 192 8.32 9.02 2.50
CA ILE A 192 9.46 8.46 1.77
C ILE A 192 9.46 8.90 0.30
N VAL A 193 8.30 8.91 -0.34
CA VAL A 193 8.14 9.36 -1.74
C VAL A 193 8.38 10.86 -1.88
N ALA A 194 8.03 11.66 -0.86
CA ALA A 194 8.34 13.07 -0.77
C ALA A 194 9.81 13.36 -0.37
N ASP A 195 10.67 12.33 -0.33
CA ASP A 195 12.09 12.41 0.06
C ASP A 195 12.33 12.98 1.47
N LEU A 196 11.34 12.85 2.36
CA LEU A 196 11.44 13.24 3.77
C LEU A 196 12.08 12.13 4.60
N PHE A 197 13.32 11.76 4.24
CA PHE A 197 14.06 10.74 4.96
C PHE A 197 15.58 10.90 4.80
N GLU A 198 16.31 10.26 5.71
CA GLU A 198 17.74 10.01 5.57
C GLU A 198 18.05 8.52 5.65
N LEU A 199 19.14 8.13 5.01
CA LEU A 199 19.66 6.77 5.00
C LEU A 199 21.16 6.84 4.78
N HIS A 200 21.90 6.29 5.73
CA HIS A 200 23.33 6.15 5.71
C HIS A 200 23.66 4.67 5.69
N GLN A 201 24.67 4.29 4.90
CA GLN A 201 25.17 2.94 4.83
C GLN A 201 26.65 2.96 5.18
N ASP A 202 27.07 2.13 6.11
CA ASP A 202 28.46 1.91 6.47
C ASP A 202 28.79 0.40 6.52
N GLN A 203 29.93 0.04 7.10
CA GLN A 203 30.38 -1.34 7.23
C GLN A 203 29.54 -2.19 8.22
N HIS A 204 28.75 -1.54 9.09
CA HIS A 204 27.91 -2.17 10.10
C HIS A 204 26.46 -2.33 9.66
N GLY A 205 26.04 -1.66 8.58
CA GLY A 205 24.72 -1.82 7.99
C GLY A 205 24.12 -0.50 7.53
N PHE A 206 22.79 -0.40 7.68
CA PHE A 206 22.02 0.80 7.35
C PHE A 206 21.52 1.50 8.60
N ASN A 207 21.62 2.83 8.61
CA ASN A 207 21.01 3.69 9.61
C ASN A 207 20.15 4.72 8.90
N GLY A 208 18.85 4.75 9.19
CA GLY A 208 17.93 5.62 8.49
C GLY A 208 16.72 6.02 9.31
N GLN A 209 16.19 7.19 8.99
CA GLN A 209 15.06 7.80 9.66
C GLN A 209 14.15 8.47 8.62
N VAL A 210 12.85 8.28 8.78
CA VAL A 210 11.84 9.06 8.05
C VAL A 210 11.47 10.27 8.91
N PHE A 211 11.57 11.46 8.33
CA PHE A 211 11.23 12.71 9.01
C PHE A 211 9.72 12.90 9.00
N THR A 212 9.12 12.85 10.18
CA THR A 212 7.66 12.99 10.35
C THR A 212 7.34 13.90 11.52
N HIS A 213 6.14 14.46 11.54
CA HIS A 213 5.56 15.11 12.72
C HIS A 213 4.97 14.06 13.69
N SER A 214 4.36 14.49 14.79
CA SER A 214 3.82 13.57 15.82
C SER A 214 2.60 12.75 15.38
N LEU A 215 1.85 13.17 14.35
CA LEU A 215 0.58 12.53 13.99
C LEU A 215 0.63 11.01 13.71
N PRO A 216 1.64 10.42 13.02
CA PRO A 216 1.68 8.99 12.74
C PRO A 216 1.72 8.13 14.00
N SER A 217 2.34 8.61 15.09
CA SER A 217 2.38 7.87 16.36
C SER A 217 1.00 7.76 17.03
N THR A 218 0.06 8.63 16.66
CA THR A 218 -1.35 8.56 17.06
C THR A 218 -2.19 7.79 16.04
N LEU A 219 -2.03 8.09 14.74
CA LEU A 219 -2.88 7.52 13.69
C LEU A 219 -2.60 6.05 13.41
N GLY A 220 -1.34 5.62 13.41
CA GLY A 220 -0.97 4.23 13.16
C GLY A 220 -1.66 3.26 14.13
N PRO A 221 -1.48 3.43 15.46
CA PRO A 221 -2.16 2.58 16.44
C PRO A 221 -3.69 2.67 16.36
N SER A 222 -4.23 3.87 16.08
CA SER A 222 -5.68 4.05 15.94
C SER A 222 -6.23 3.29 14.73
N LEU A 223 -5.54 3.33 13.59
CA LEU A 223 -5.90 2.57 12.40
C LEU A 223 -5.80 1.05 12.66
N ASP A 224 -4.71 0.58 13.28
CA ASP A 224 -4.52 -0.83 13.63
C ASP A 224 -5.66 -1.33 14.55
N SER A 225 -6.11 -0.50 15.51
CA SER A 225 -7.27 -0.81 16.37
C SER A 225 -8.55 -0.93 15.55
N MET A 226 -8.85 0.06 14.71
CA MET A 226 -10.07 0.06 13.90
C MET A 226 -10.12 -1.11 12.89
N ILE A 227 -8.97 -1.47 12.29
CA ILE A 227 -8.83 -2.65 11.42
C ILE A 227 -9.16 -3.93 12.19
N SER A 228 -8.64 -4.05 13.42
CA SER A 228 -8.89 -5.21 14.29
C SER A 228 -10.34 -5.27 14.74
N GLU A 229 -10.96 -4.14 15.08
CA GLU A 229 -12.38 -4.02 15.42
C GLU A 229 -13.30 -4.41 14.25
N ALA A 230 -12.86 -4.14 13.02
CA ALA A 230 -13.54 -4.59 11.79
C ALA A 230 -13.35 -6.09 11.50
N GLY A 231 -12.64 -6.84 12.35
CA GLY A 231 -12.47 -8.29 12.26
C GLY A 231 -11.28 -8.77 11.43
N PHE A 232 -10.37 -7.87 11.04
CA PHE A 232 -9.19 -8.24 10.26
C PHE A 232 -7.98 -8.52 11.15
N ASN A 233 -7.20 -9.52 10.77
CA ASN A 233 -5.95 -9.84 11.46
C ASN A 233 -4.84 -8.87 11.04
N ILE A 234 -4.39 -8.02 11.96
CA ILE A 234 -3.37 -7.01 11.67
C ILE A 234 -2.04 -7.61 11.20
N ALA A 235 -1.68 -8.81 11.65
CA ALA A 235 -0.45 -9.49 11.20
C ALA A 235 -0.52 -9.84 9.71
N GLU A 236 -1.69 -10.26 9.22
CA GLU A 236 -1.89 -10.53 7.78
C GLU A 236 -1.78 -9.24 6.96
N ILE A 237 -2.37 -8.14 7.45
CA ILE A 237 -2.27 -6.82 6.81
C ILE A 237 -0.81 -6.37 6.72
N ARG A 238 -0.03 -6.53 7.79
CA ARG A 238 1.41 -6.19 7.82
C ARG A 238 2.25 -7.03 6.87
N ILE A 239 1.94 -8.31 6.69
CA ILE A 239 2.60 -9.14 5.67
C ILE A 239 2.34 -8.56 4.27
N ILE A 240 1.07 -8.26 3.96
CA ILE A 240 0.70 -7.72 2.64
C ILE A 240 1.35 -6.35 2.42
N GLU A 241 1.39 -5.50 3.45
CA GLU A 241 2.07 -4.21 3.41
C GLU A 241 3.58 -4.34 3.17
N GLY A 242 4.25 -5.25 3.87
CA GLY A 242 5.67 -5.54 3.63
C GLY A 242 5.91 -5.94 2.18
N LEU A 243 5.11 -6.85 1.63
CA LEU A 243 5.17 -7.26 0.23
C LEU A 243 4.87 -6.11 -0.74
N LEU A 244 3.98 -5.19 -0.38
CA LEU A 244 3.70 -3.98 -1.17
C LEU A 244 4.94 -3.10 -1.29
N PHE A 245 5.66 -2.83 -0.20
CA PHE A 245 6.93 -2.08 -0.18
C PHE A 245 7.99 -2.74 -1.07
N ILE A 246 8.14 -4.07 -0.98
CA ILE A 246 9.13 -4.79 -1.81
C ILE A 246 8.73 -4.76 -3.29
N SER A 247 7.44 -4.93 -3.60
CA SER A 247 6.97 -5.02 -5.00
C SER A 247 7.03 -3.69 -5.76
N MET A 248 7.17 -2.54 -5.08
CA MET A 248 7.20 -1.22 -5.72
C MET A 248 8.60 -0.73 -6.05
N LEU A 249 9.65 -1.40 -5.58
CA LEU A 249 11.04 -0.95 -5.75
C LEU A 249 11.43 -0.66 -7.21
N PRO A 250 11.06 -1.49 -8.21
CA PRO A 250 11.38 -1.19 -9.61
C PRO A 250 10.76 0.12 -10.13
N LEU A 251 9.67 0.58 -9.52
CA LEU A 251 8.99 1.82 -9.91
C LEU A 251 9.75 3.07 -9.42
N HIS A 252 10.72 2.89 -8.53
CA HIS A 252 11.57 3.95 -7.97
C HIS A 252 13.02 3.89 -8.49
N PHE A 253 13.24 3.30 -9.67
CA PHE A 253 14.58 3.12 -10.28
C PHE A 253 15.43 4.40 -10.36
N GLY A 254 14.79 5.57 -10.46
CA GLY A 254 15.48 6.87 -10.51
C GLY A 254 16.15 7.30 -9.20
N ASN A 255 15.89 6.63 -8.07
CA ASN A 255 16.46 6.98 -6.77
C ASN A 255 16.79 5.71 -5.95
N LEU A 256 18.03 5.24 -6.05
CA LEU A 256 18.51 4.05 -5.33
C LEU A 256 18.39 4.19 -3.80
N LYS A 257 18.59 5.40 -3.26
CA LYS A 257 18.46 5.64 -1.81
C LYS A 257 17.00 5.43 -1.36
N ARG A 258 16.04 5.88 -2.17
CA ARG A 258 14.61 5.65 -1.95
C ARG A 258 14.25 4.16 -2.08
N GLN A 259 14.77 3.46 -3.07
CA GLN A 259 14.58 2.01 -3.18
C GLN A 259 15.12 1.29 -1.92
N LYS A 260 16.31 1.66 -1.43
CA LYS A 260 16.88 1.06 -0.22
C LYS A 260 16.01 1.27 1.01
N ILE A 261 15.56 2.50 1.29
CA ILE A 261 14.73 2.73 2.47
C ILE A 261 13.36 2.03 2.35
N LEU A 262 12.72 2.05 1.17
CA LEU A 262 11.47 1.30 0.95
C LEU A 262 11.68 -0.20 1.17
N TYR A 263 12.80 -0.76 0.69
CA TYR A 263 13.15 -2.16 0.90
C TYR A 263 13.31 -2.47 2.39
N LEU A 264 14.06 -1.64 3.12
CA LEU A 264 14.32 -1.82 4.56
C LEU A 264 13.03 -1.69 5.38
N THR A 265 12.14 -0.76 5.03
CA THR A 265 10.80 -0.62 5.65
C THR A 265 9.97 -1.89 5.44
N GLY A 266 9.87 -2.37 4.19
CA GLY A 266 9.15 -3.61 3.88
C GLY A 266 9.75 -4.83 4.57
N LEU A 267 11.08 -4.94 4.59
CA LEU A 267 11.79 -6.05 5.20
C LEU A 267 11.64 -6.07 6.73
N SER A 268 11.63 -4.90 7.36
CA SER A 268 11.39 -4.77 8.81
C SER A 268 10.00 -5.27 9.18
N LEU A 269 8.97 -4.86 8.43
CA LEU A 269 7.60 -5.33 8.62
C LEU A 269 7.50 -6.85 8.48
N LEU A 270 8.15 -7.44 7.48
CA LEU A 270 8.12 -8.89 7.27
C LEU A 270 8.83 -9.66 8.38
N ASN A 271 9.99 -9.19 8.86
CA ASN A 271 10.71 -9.83 9.97
C ASN A 271 9.95 -9.74 11.31
N GLU A 272 9.09 -8.75 11.50
CA GLU A 272 8.30 -8.61 12.73
C GLU A 272 7.15 -9.63 12.83
N VAL A 273 6.67 -10.16 11.70
CA VAL A 273 5.42 -10.94 11.63
C VAL A 273 5.58 -12.35 11.05
N LEU A 274 6.79 -12.72 10.62
CA LEU A 274 7.13 -14.04 10.06
C LEU A 274 8.01 -14.87 10.98
#